data_AF-A0A523FXY5-F1
#
_entry.id   AF-A0A523FXY5-F1
#
_cell.length_a   1.000
_cell.length_b   1.000
_cell.length_c   1.000
_cell.angle_alpha   90.00
_cell.angle_beta   90.00
_cell.angle_gamma   90.00
#
_symmetry.space_group_name_H-M   'P 1'
#
loop_
_entity.id
_entity.type
_entity.pdbx_description
1 polymer ?
#
loop_
_entity_poly.entity_id
_entity_poly.type
_entity_poly.pdbx_seq_one_letter_code
_entity_poly.pdbx_strand_id
1 'polypeptide(L)' 'IIMATYMLCGFANVASIGIQIGGIGSLAPNQRVLLSRFGIRALLGGTLASLLSATLVGMILG' A
#
# COMPACT_ATOMS: atom_id res chain seq x y z
N ILE A 1 -17.40 12.02 1.66
CA ILE A 1 -16.55 11.92 2.88
C ILE A 1 -16.16 10.46 3.12
N ILE A 2 -17.11 9.55 3.32
CA ILE A 2 -16.85 8.12 3.59
C ILE A 2 -15.90 7.49 2.55
N MET A 3 -16.14 7.67 1.25
CA MET A 3 -15.24 7.21 0.18
C MET A 3 -13.79 7.69 0.35
N ALA A 4 -13.61 8.98 0.60
CA ALA A 4 -12.29 9.58 0.77
C ALA A 4 -11.59 9.02 2.02
N THR A 5 -12.34 8.72 3.09
CA THR A 5 -11.80 8.07 4.28
C THR A 5 -11.20 6.70 3.94
N TYR A 6 -11.90 5.88 3.14
CA TYR A 6 -11.39 4.57 2.72
C TYR A 6 -10.25 4.66 1.70
N MET A 7 -10.27 5.65 0.79
CA MET A 7 -9.16 5.89 -0.13
C MET A 7 -7.87 6.28 0.61
N LEU A 8 -7.99 7.12 1.64
CA LEU A 8 -6.84 7.68 2.38
C LEU A 8 -6.33 6.77 3.51
N CYS A 9 -7.12 5.79 3.96
CA CYS A 9 -6.71 4.86 5.02
C CYS A 9 -5.58 3.91 4.58
N GLY A 10 -5.28 3.82 3.28
CA GLY A 10 -4.24 2.95 2.76
C GLY A 10 -2.83 3.53 2.90
N PHE A 11 -1.89 2.72 3.39
CA PHE A 11 -0.48 3.07 3.54
C PHE A 11 0.33 2.94 2.23
N ALA A 12 -0.30 3.18 1.08
CA ALA A 12 0.29 2.98 -0.24
C ALA A 12 0.93 4.26 -0.77
N ASN A 13 2.16 4.54 -0.33
CA ASN A 13 2.95 5.69 -0.80
C ASN A 13 4.44 5.34 -0.92
N VAL A 14 5.22 6.21 -1.58
CA VAL A 14 6.64 5.95 -1.88
C VAL A 14 7.48 5.82 -0.60
N ALA A 15 7.18 6.58 0.46
CA ALA A 15 7.86 6.45 1.74
C ALA A 15 7.59 5.08 2.40
N SER A 16 6.39 4.51 2.24
CA SER A 16 6.07 3.17 2.73
C SER A 16 6.92 2.06 2.10
N ILE A 17 7.42 2.26 0.88
CA ILE A 17 8.39 1.33 0.27
C ILE A 17 9.69 1.35 1.07
N GLY A 18 10.20 2.55 1.38
CA GLY A 18 11.41 2.73 2.20
C GLY A 18 11.25 2.16 3.61
N ILE A 19 10.08 2.36 4.24
CA ILE A 19 9.76 1.80 5.56
C ILE A 19 9.80 0.26 5.51
N GLN A 20 9.22 -0.36 4.48
CA GLN A 20 9.25 -1.82 4.34
C GLN A 20 10.67 -2.35 4.07
N ILE A 21 11.44 -1.69 3.20
CA ILE A 21 12.83 -2.07 2.94
C ILE A 21 13.69 -1.92 4.20
N GLY A 22 13.53 -0.85 4.97
CA GLY A 22 14.27 -0.62 6.21
C GLY A 22 13.85 -1.60 7.31
N GLY A 23 12.54 -1.68 7.58
CA GLY A 23 11.95 -2.55 8.59
C GLY A 23 12.22 -4.02 8.30
N ILE A 24 11.64 -4.57 7.24
CA ILE A 24 11.79 -6.00 6.88
C ILE A 24 13.24 -6.30 6.49
N GLY A 25 13.94 -5.38 5.82
CA GLY A 25 15.35 -5.59 5.49
C GLY A 25 16.29 -5.57 6.68
N SER A 26 15.93 -4.98 7.82
CA SER A 26 16.71 -5.12 9.07
C SER A 26 16.52 -6.50 9.70
N LEU A 27 15.31 -7.07 9.61
CA LEU A 27 14.96 -8.41 10.10
C LEU A 27 15.46 -9.54 9.17
N ALA A 28 15.44 -9.29 7.86
CA ALA A 28 15.80 -10.24 6.81
C ALA A 28 16.67 -9.54 5.73
N PRO A 29 17.98 -9.37 5.94
CA PRO A 29 18.85 -8.59 5.05
C PRO A 29 18.90 -9.12 3.61
N ASN A 30 18.80 -10.45 3.44
CA ASN A 30 18.77 -11.09 2.11
C ASN A 30 17.51 -10.74 1.29
N GLN A 31 16.44 -10.24 1.94
CA GLN A 31 15.20 -9.88 1.27
C GLN A 31 15.18 -8.45 0.73
N ARG A 32 16.14 -7.59 1.11
CA ARG A 32 16.18 -6.16 0.71
C ARG A 32 16.06 -5.95 -0.81
N VAL A 33 16.77 -6.77 -1.58
CA VAL A 33 16.78 -6.71 -3.05
C VAL A 33 15.42 -7.11 -3.62
N LEU A 34 14.76 -8.10 -3.03
CA LEU A 34 13.42 -8.51 -3.43
C LEU A 34 12.41 -7.40 -3.12
N LEU A 35 12.47 -6.83 -1.92
CA LEU A 35 11.59 -5.73 -1.52
C LEU A 35 11.76 -4.48 -2.38
N SER A 36 12.99 -4.08 -2.70
CA SER A 36 13.23 -2.92 -3.56
C SER A 36 12.76 -3.18 -5.00
N ARG A 37 12.97 -4.39 -5.51
CA ARG A 37 12.54 -4.79 -6.86
C ARG A 37 11.01 -4.80 -7.02
N PHE A 38 10.28 -5.22 -5.99
CA PHE A 38 8.81 -5.24 -6.01
C PHE A 38 8.15 -3.99 -5.44
N GLY A 39 8.90 -3.04 -4.88
CA GLY A 39 8.36 -1.88 -4.17
C GLY A 39 7.34 -1.06 -4.96
N ILE A 40 7.61 -0.75 -6.23
CA ILE A 40 6.67 0.00 -7.09
C ILE A 40 5.41 -0.82 -7.39
N ARG A 41 5.55 -2.13 -7.59
CA ARG A 41 4.41 -3.03 -7.80
C ARG A 41 3.56 -3.14 -6.54
N ALA A 42 4.19 -3.20 -5.36
CA ALA A 42 3.52 -3.20 -4.08
C ALA A 42 2.77 -1.88 -3.82
N LEU A 43 3.35 -0.74 -4.22
CA LEU A 43 2.69 0.55 -4.15
C LEU A 43 1.44 0.61 -5.02
N LEU A 44 1.53 0.22 -6.29
CA LEU A 44 0.38 0.18 -7.19
C LEU A 44 -0.68 -0.81 -6.73
N GLY A 45 -0.28 -1.98 -6.22
CA GLY A 45 -1.20 -2.95 -5.63
C GLY A 45 -1.93 -2.37 -4.41
N GLY A 46 -1.20 -1.68 -3.54
CA GLY A 46 -1.78 -1.01 -2.36
C GLY A 46 -2.74 0.12 -2.73
N THR A 47 -2.41 0.96 -3.71
CA THR A 47 -3.30 2.05 -4.13
C THR A 47 -4.58 1.51 -4.76
N LEU A 48 -4.47 0.46 -5.60
CA LEU A 48 -5.64 -0.22 -6.17
C LEU A 48 -6.51 -0.86 -5.08
N ALA A 49 -5.92 -1.48 -4.07
CA ALA A 49 -6.68 -2.04 -2.95
C ALA A 49 -7.47 -0.97 -2.17
N SER A 50 -6.89 0.20 -1.94
CA SER A 50 -7.58 1.33 -1.29
C SER A 50 -8.71 1.88 -2.17
N LEU A 51 -8.47 2.03 -3.47
CA LEU A 51 -9.49 2.47 -4.44
C LEU A 51 -10.64 1.48 -4.51
N LEU A 52 -10.35 0.17 -4.60
CA LEU A 52 -11.36 -0.88 -4.59
C LEU A 52 -12.20 -0.86 -3.31
N SER A 53 -11.54 -0.74 -2.15
CA SER A 53 -12.22 -0.64 -0.85
C SER A 53 -13.17 0.55 -0.80
N ALA A 54 -12.72 1.72 -1.27
CA ALA A 54 -13.59 2.87 -1.39
C ALA A 54 -14.76 2.58 -2.34
N THR A 55 -14.51 2.10 -3.57
CA THR A 55 -15.59 1.81 -4.52
C THR A 55 -16.63 0.84 -3.97
N LEU A 56 -16.22 -0.22 -3.26
CA LEU A 56 -17.12 -1.17 -2.61
C LEU A 56 -18.00 -0.46 -1.57
N VAL A 57 -17.39 0.35 -0.70
CA VAL A 57 -18.12 1.05 0.35
C VAL A 57 -19.14 2.02 -0.23
N GLY A 58 -18.81 2.78 -1.27
CA GLY A 58 -19.81 3.67 -1.88
C GLY A 58 -20.73 3.01 -2.90
N MET A 59 -20.52 1.76 -3.30
CA MET A 59 -21.58 0.99 -3.94
C MET A 59 -22.63 0.52 -2.92
N ILE A 60 -22.21 0.24 -1.68
CA ILE A 60 -23.11 -0.26 -0.61
C ILE A 60 -23.84 0.91 0.09
N LEU A 61 -23.15 2.02 0.33
CA LEU A 61 -23.66 3.18 1.04
C LEU A 61 -24.08 4.34 0.12
N GLY A 62 -23.90 4.17 -1.20
CA GLY A 62 -24.25 5.15 -2.23
C GLY A 62 -25.75 5.20 -2.51
#